data_AF-A0A9W9PDY7-F1
#
_entry.id   AF-A0A9W9PDY7-F1
#
_cell.length_a   1.000
_cell.length_b   1.000
_cell.length_c   1.000
_cell.angle_alpha   90.00
_cell.angle_beta   90.00
_cell.angle_gamma   90.00
#
_symmetry.space_group_name_H-M   'P 1'
#
loop_
_entity.id
_entity.type
_entity.pdbx_description
1 polymer ?
#
loop_
_entity_poly.entity_id
_entity_poly.type
_entity_poly.pdbx_seq_one_letter_code
_entity_poly.pdbx_strand_id
1 'polypeptide(L)'
;MNSIQPLFTTAIRFIFTLGGHLDPGSIRKPPGLLEVHCRSLFWIAYVMDNELCLRTCRPPAICADYCDLTLPSESELSIEFGLPKLQTPSVQNLSLFFPTDLRLTLIQSRITRALHSPQAAFKSDAELLKTIRELDGAVDDWHASLQLPNDLPNFLAYGIMSHEEAFRDSLILKVQHKYLIIAIHQMSTGCAAWIADPSGQALGIKLSLEVAANASRALLSQVFYNQDVLEQRPFWIHQNDRFQIFYVLTGVMNLFCQILKEPKGLETESDISLLDKISEQFTRATVSDAIFGLSDDLKLMKEFVTTLIYLTRCATQRAN
;
A
#
# COMPACT_ATOMS: atom_id res chain seq x y z
N MET A 1 0.31 -2.80 -21.69
CA MET A 1 0.34 -1.62 -20.78
C MET A 1 -0.01 -0.28 -21.44
N ASN A 2 0.13 -0.10 -22.77
CA ASN A 2 -0.05 1.21 -23.42
C ASN A 2 -1.50 1.76 -23.47
N SER A 3 -2.53 0.97 -23.18
CA SER A 3 -3.95 1.40 -23.24
C SER A 3 -4.56 1.81 -21.90
N ILE A 4 -3.97 1.46 -20.76
CA ILE A 4 -4.62 1.61 -19.44
C ILE A 4 -4.56 3.07 -18.95
N GLN A 5 -3.42 3.73 -19.10
CA GLN A 5 -3.23 5.10 -18.59
C GLN A 5 -4.10 6.15 -19.31
N PRO A 6 -4.27 6.10 -20.65
CA PRO A 6 -5.23 6.97 -21.34
C PRO A 6 -6.68 6.75 -20.90
N LEU A 7 -7.08 5.49 -20.71
CA LEU A 7 -8.44 5.16 -20.23
C LEU A 7 -8.67 5.67 -18.82
N PHE A 8 -7.72 5.46 -17.91
CA PHE A 8 -7.79 5.96 -16.54
C PHE A 8 -7.91 7.50 -16.48
N THR A 9 -7.07 8.19 -17.26
CA THR A 9 -7.11 9.66 -17.36
C THR A 9 -8.45 10.15 -17.89
N THR A 10 -9.00 9.46 -18.90
CA THR A 10 -10.30 9.78 -19.48
C THR A 10 -11.44 9.57 -18.46
N ALA A 11 -11.41 8.47 -17.72
CA ALA A 11 -12.37 8.19 -16.66
C ALA A 11 -12.35 9.29 -15.57
N ILE A 12 -11.16 9.73 -15.14
CA ILE A 12 -11.02 10.85 -14.19
C ILE A 12 -11.69 12.11 -14.73
N ARG A 13 -11.50 12.45 -16.01
CA ARG A 13 -12.15 13.63 -16.60
C ARG A 13 -13.67 13.55 -16.55
N PHE A 14 -14.25 12.38 -16.82
CA PHE A 14 -15.69 12.18 -16.68
C PHE A 14 -16.16 12.30 -15.23
N ILE A 15 -15.46 11.69 -14.28
CA ILE A 15 -15.75 11.83 -12.84
C ILE A 15 -15.76 13.31 -12.43
N PHE A 16 -14.79 14.10 -12.89
CA PHE A 16 -14.73 15.53 -12.61
C PHE A 16 -15.89 16.29 -13.25
N THR A 17 -16.23 15.96 -14.50
CA THR A 17 -17.33 16.59 -15.25
C THR A 17 -18.69 16.33 -14.58
N LEU A 18 -18.85 15.15 -13.98
CA LEU A 18 -20.04 14.75 -13.24
C LEU A 18 -20.04 15.23 -11.77
N GLY A 19 -19.00 15.96 -11.34
CA GLY A 19 -18.91 16.51 -9.99
C GLY A 19 -18.48 15.52 -8.91
N GLY A 20 -18.01 14.31 -9.24
CA GLY A 20 -17.63 13.29 -8.23
C GLY A 20 -16.51 13.72 -7.27
N HIS A 21 -15.68 14.68 -7.69
CA HIS A 21 -14.63 15.28 -6.88
C HIS A 21 -15.14 16.22 -5.77
N LEU A 22 -16.44 16.54 -5.74
CA LEU A 22 -17.07 17.41 -4.76
C LEU A 22 -17.88 16.59 -3.75
N ASP A 23 -18.14 17.16 -2.57
CA ASP A 23 -19.14 16.62 -1.64
C ASP A 23 -20.53 16.53 -2.31
N PRO A 24 -21.22 15.38 -2.30
CA PRO A 24 -22.55 15.24 -2.91
C PRO A 24 -23.57 16.27 -2.39
N GLY A 25 -23.49 16.62 -1.11
CA GLY A 25 -24.34 17.62 -0.48
C GLY A 25 -24.10 19.03 -1.00
N SER A 26 -22.92 19.35 -1.52
CA SER A 26 -22.63 20.63 -2.16
C SER A 26 -23.31 20.78 -3.53
N ILE A 27 -23.52 19.67 -4.24
CA ILE A 27 -24.16 19.63 -5.56
C ILE A 27 -25.69 19.61 -5.43
N ARG A 28 -26.21 18.74 -4.55
CA ARG A 28 -27.65 18.51 -4.40
C ARG A 28 -27.99 18.23 -2.94
N LYS A 29 -29.07 18.87 -2.44
CA LYS A 29 -29.59 18.62 -1.08
C LYS A 29 -31.07 18.19 -1.13
N PRO A 30 -31.42 16.95 -0.73
CA PRO A 30 -30.51 15.85 -0.36
C PRO A 30 -29.79 15.26 -1.59
N PRO A 31 -28.59 14.67 -1.40
CA PRO A 31 -27.87 14.01 -2.50
C PRO A 31 -28.68 12.82 -3.04
N GLY A 32 -28.65 12.62 -4.35
CA GLY A 32 -29.28 11.48 -5.02
C GLY A 32 -28.29 10.34 -5.25
N LEU A 33 -28.81 9.23 -5.78
CA LEU A 33 -27.99 8.06 -6.11
C LEU A 33 -26.87 8.39 -7.10
N LEU A 34 -27.14 9.23 -8.10
CA LEU A 34 -26.13 9.59 -9.10
C LEU A 34 -24.95 10.36 -8.49
N GLU A 35 -25.21 11.36 -7.64
CA GLU A 35 -24.15 12.15 -7.00
C GLU A 35 -23.31 11.28 -6.05
N VAL A 36 -23.96 10.42 -5.28
CA VAL A 36 -23.29 9.46 -4.39
C VAL A 36 -22.46 8.45 -5.19
N HIS A 37 -22.99 7.91 -6.29
CA HIS A 37 -22.26 6.98 -7.12
C HIS A 37 -21.03 7.61 -7.77
N CYS A 38 -21.17 8.84 -8.30
CA CYS A 38 -20.03 9.59 -8.84
C CYS A 38 -18.97 9.86 -7.76
N ARG A 39 -19.39 10.11 -6.52
CA ARG A 39 -18.49 10.28 -5.37
C ARG A 39 -17.74 9.00 -5.02
N SER A 40 -18.41 7.85 -5.04
CA SER A 40 -17.77 6.54 -4.83
C SER A 40 -16.76 6.22 -5.93
N LEU A 41 -17.10 6.49 -7.20
CA LEU A 41 -16.16 6.34 -8.31
C LEU A 41 -14.94 7.26 -8.19
N PHE A 42 -15.13 8.50 -7.72
CA PHE A 42 -14.02 9.41 -7.41
C PHE A 42 -13.07 8.80 -6.37
N TRP A 43 -13.59 8.26 -5.27
CA TRP A 43 -12.75 7.65 -4.23
C TRP A 43 -12.00 6.43 -4.74
N ILE A 44 -12.63 5.57 -5.56
CA ILE A 44 -11.95 4.44 -6.21
C ILE A 44 -10.80 4.95 -7.10
N ALA A 45 -11.06 5.96 -7.94
CA ALA A 45 -10.03 6.53 -8.80
C ALA A 45 -8.90 7.19 -7.98
N TYR A 46 -9.22 7.88 -6.88
CA TYR A 46 -8.26 8.51 -6.00
C TYR A 46 -7.38 7.50 -5.28
N VAL A 47 -7.94 6.38 -4.81
CA VAL A 47 -7.19 5.23 -4.26
C VAL A 47 -6.19 4.72 -5.27
N MET A 48 -6.66 4.38 -6.48
CA MET A 48 -5.82 3.80 -7.53
C MET A 48 -4.71 4.76 -7.98
N ASP A 49 -5.00 6.06 -8.10
CA ASP A 49 -4.00 7.07 -8.51
C ASP A 49 -2.90 7.21 -7.46
N ASN A 50 -3.24 7.38 -6.18
CA ASN A 50 -2.25 7.55 -5.11
C ASN A 50 -1.41 6.29 -4.89
N GLU A 51 -2.03 5.12 -5.00
CA GLU A 51 -1.31 3.88 -4.93
C GLU A 51 -0.31 3.74 -6.09
N LEU A 52 -0.73 4.01 -7.33
CA LEU A 52 0.17 3.97 -8.48
C LEU A 52 1.32 4.99 -8.33
N CYS A 53 1.04 6.18 -7.80
CA CYS A 53 2.05 7.21 -7.55
C CYS A 53 3.10 6.74 -6.55
N LEU A 54 2.67 6.18 -5.42
CA LEU A 54 3.59 5.69 -4.40
C LEU A 54 4.43 4.51 -4.92
N ARG A 55 3.84 3.66 -5.77
CA ARG A 55 4.50 2.51 -6.39
C ARG A 55 5.54 2.88 -7.45
N THR A 56 5.26 3.92 -8.23
CA THR A 56 6.06 4.26 -9.43
C THR A 56 6.86 5.54 -9.28
N CYS A 57 6.71 6.25 -8.16
CA CYS A 57 7.23 7.60 -7.93
C CYS A 57 6.84 8.60 -9.03
N ARG A 58 5.69 8.37 -9.68
CA ARG A 58 5.14 9.28 -10.69
C ARG A 58 4.21 10.32 -10.04
N PRO A 59 4.04 11.50 -10.64
CA PRO A 59 3.10 12.49 -10.13
C PRO A 59 1.64 11.99 -10.28
N PRO A 60 0.75 12.42 -9.36
CA PRO A 60 -0.67 12.06 -9.41
C PRO A 60 -1.38 12.67 -10.60
N ALA A 61 -2.29 11.90 -11.19
CA ALA A 61 -3.22 12.39 -12.21
C ALA A 61 -4.31 13.27 -11.58
N ILE A 62 -4.66 13.02 -10.32
CA ILE A 62 -5.65 13.79 -9.56
C ILE A 62 -4.93 14.76 -8.63
N CYS A 63 -5.07 16.06 -8.91
CA CYS A 63 -4.56 17.09 -8.02
C CYS A 63 -5.51 17.27 -6.83
N ALA A 64 -5.07 16.85 -5.64
CA ALA A 64 -5.82 16.92 -4.40
C ALA A 64 -6.33 18.33 -4.06
N ASP A 65 -5.61 19.38 -4.46
CA ASP A 65 -5.99 20.78 -4.18
C ASP A 65 -7.24 21.22 -4.95
N TYR A 66 -7.68 20.44 -5.94
CA TYR A 66 -8.92 20.63 -6.71
C TYR A 66 -10.03 19.67 -6.29
N CYS A 67 -9.89 18.97 -5.16
CA CYS A 67 -10.83 17.95 -4.72
C CYS A 67 -11.39 18.28 -3.34
N ASP A 68 -12.66 18.01 -3.13
CA ASP A 68 -13.22 17.84 -1.79
C ASP A 68 -12.85 16.43 -1.31
N LEU A 69 -12.06 16.34 -0.23
CA LEU A 69 -11.58 15.08 0.33
C LEU A 69 -12.33 14.69 1.62
N THR A 70 -13.52 15.25 1.84
CA THR A 70 -14.42 14.85 2.94
C THR A 70 -14.81 13.39 2.77
N LEU A 71 -14.54 12.56 3.77
CA LEU A 71 -14.84 11.12 3.74
C LEU A 71 -16.35 10.88 3.57
N PRO A 72 -16.77 9.81 2.86
CA PRO A 72 -18.18 9.48 2.71
C PRO A 72 -18.85 9.28 4.07
N SER A 73 -20.02 9.88 4.26
CA SER A 73 -20.85 9.63 5.44
C SER A 73 -21.51 8.25 5.38
N GLU A 74 -21.93 7.73 6.53
CA GLU A 74 -22.75 6.50 6.59
C GLU A 74 -24.03 6.62 5.75
N SER A 75 -24.58 7.82 5.63
CA SER A 75 -25.75 8.04 4.78
C SER A 75 -25.43 7.85 3.30
N GLU A 76 -24.27 8.32 2.82
CA GLU A 76 -23.81 8.09 1.46
C GLU A 76 -23.53 6.61 1.21
N LEU A 77 -22.83 5.93 2.13
CA LEU A 77 -22.55 4.50 2.02
C LEU A 77 -23.85 3.67 1.97
N SER A 78 -24.84 4.04 2.78
CA SER A 78 -26.16 3.37 2.76
C SER A 78 -26.88 3.53 1.41
N ILE A 79 -26.75 4.70 0.76
CA ILE A 79 -27.34 4.97 -0.55
C ILE A 79 -26.61 4.18 -1.64
N GLU A 80 -25.27 4.21 -1.65
CA GLU A 80 -24.46 3.56 -2.69
C GLU A 80 -24.63 2.05 -2.69
N PHE A 81 -24.55 1.44 -1.51
CA PHE A 81 -24.53 -0.01 -1.36
C PHE A 81 -25.90 -0.60 -1.01
N GLY A 82 -26.95 0.24 -0.96
CA GLY A 82 -28.31 -0.20 -0.65
C GLY A 82 -28.46 -0.81 0.75
N LEU A 83 -27.63 -0.39 1.70
CA LEU A 83 -27.61 -0.94 3.05
C LEU A 83 -28.65 -0.26 3.95
N PRO A 84 -29.31 -0.98 4.87
CA PRO A 84 -30.09 -0.36 5.92
C PRO A 84 -29.21 0.54 6.80
N LYS A 85 -29.68 1.75 7.15
CA LYS A 85 -28.88 2.72 7.93
C LYS A 85 -28.32 2.15 9.24
N LEU A 86 -29.12 1.36 9.96
CA LEU A 86 -28.73 0.73 11.22
C LEU A 86 -27.69 -0.39 11.07
N GLN A 87 -27.48 -0.86 9.83
CA GLN A 87 -26.52 -1.90 9.47
C GLN A 87 -25.35 -1.34 8.65
N THR A 88 -25.31 -0.03 8.43
CA THR A 88 -24.23 0.59 7.67
C THR A 88 -22.99 0.64 8.57
N PRO A 89 -21.87 -0.02 8.17
CA PRO A 89 -20.61 0.04 8.88
C PRO A 89 -20.15 1.48 9.10
N SER A 90 -19.55 1.72 10.27
CA SER A 90 -18.88 2.99 10.60
C SER A 90 -17.90 3.40 9.51
N VAL A 91 -17.71 4.71 9.34
CA VAL A 91 -16.66 5.32 8.51
C VAL A 91 -15.23 4.91 8.92
N GLN A 92 -15.07 4.21 10.05
CA GLN A 92 -13.82 3.60 10.47
C GLN A 92 -13.52 2.27 9.75
N ASN A 93 -14.49 1.71 9.01
CA ASN A 93 -14.38 0.46 8.26
C ASN A 93 -14.56 0.69 6.75
N LEU A 94 -14.02 1.78 6.21
CA LEU A 94 -14.14 2.13 4.78
C LEU A 94 -13.47 1.10 3.85
N SER A 95 -12.54 0.29 4.36
CA SER A 95 -11.95 -0.82 3.61
C SER A 95 -12.96 -1.91 3.20
N LEU A 96 -14.16 -1.93 3.80
CA LEU A 96 -15.26 -2.82 3.39
C LEU A 96 -15.89 -2.38 2.05
N PHE A 97 -15.76 -1.11 1.70
CA PHE A 97 -16.46 -0.49 0.57
C PHE A 97 -15.54 -0.08 -0.57
N PHE A 98 -14.26 0.12 -0.25
CA PHE A 98 -13.24 0.59 -1.16
C PHE A 98 -12.07 -0.39 -1.19
N PRO A 99 -11.20 -0.33 -2.22
CA PRO A 99 -10.04 -1.24 -2.31
C PRO A 99 -9.09 -1.17 -1.11
N THR A 100 -9.15 -0.10 -0.32
CA THR A 100 -8.45 0.08 0.97
C THR A 100 -9.18 1.15 1.79
N ASP A 101 -8.71 1.43 3.01
CA ASP A 101 -9.23 2.52 3.84
C ASP A 101 -8.86 3.89 3.23
N LEU A 102 -9.86 4.75 3.01
CA LEU A 102 -9.63 6.04 2.35
C LEU A 102 -8.71 6.99 3.14
N ARG A 103 -8.64 6.86 4.47
CA ARG A 103 -7.71 7.66 5.30
C ARG A 103 -6.27 7.25 5.02
N LEU A 104 -6.02 5.96 4.77
CA LEU A 104 -4.72 5.49 4.32
C LEU A 104 -4.32 6.14 3.00
N THR A 105 -5.25 6.23 2.04
CA THR A 105 -4.99 6.89 0.75
C THR A 105 -4.64 8.37 0.90
N LEU A 106 -5.27 9.08 1.83
CA LEU A 106 -4.90 10.47 2.15
C LEU A 106 -3.46 10.55 2.69
N ILE A 107 -3.05 9.60 3.52
CA ILE A 107 -1.66 9.49 4.01
C ILE A 107 -0.70 9.18 2.86
N GLN A 108 -1.04 8.26 1.95
CA GLN A 108 -0.25 7.96 0.74
C GLN A 108 -0.03 9.21 -0.13
N SER A 109 -1.07 10.03 -0.30
CA SER A 109 -0.99 11.30 -1.02
C SER A 109 -0.01 12.27 -0.36
N ARG A 110 -0.06 12.36 0.97
CA ARG A 110 0.86 13.20 1.77
C ARG A 110 2.30 12.70 1.66
N ILE A 111 2.55 11.39 1.77
CA ILE A 111 3.87 10.78 1.59
C ILE A 111 4.44 11.15 0.22
N THR A 112 3.66 10.92 -0.84
CA THR A 112 4.08 11.22 -2.22
C THR A 112 4.44 12.70 -2.37
N ARG A 113 3.60 13.62 -1.92
CA ARG A 113 3.87 15.07 -2.03
C ARG A 113 5.05 15.51 -1.17
N ALA A 114 5.17 14.99 0.05
CA ALA A 114 6.14 15.46 1.01
C ALA A 114 7.53 14.84 0.82
N LEU A 115 7.63 13.65 0.24
CA LEU A 115 8.89 12.90 0.13
C LEU A 115 9.27 12.57 -1.32
N HIS A 116 8.32 12.50 -2.28
CA HIS A 116 8.61 12.12 -3.68
C HIS A 116 8.55 13.30 -4.66
N SER A 117 8.11 14.48 -4.22
CA SER A 117 8.08 15.66 -5.09
C SER A 117 9.49 16.24 -5.29
N PRO A 118 9.76 16.91 -6.43
CA PRO A 118 11.02 17.65 -6.59
C PRO A 118 11.28 18.66 -5.48
N GLN A 119 10.21 19.20 -4.89
CA GLN A 119 10.27 20.13 -3.77
C GLN A 119 10.84 19.47 -2.49
N ALA A 120 10.63 18.17 -2.31
CA ALA A 120 11.16 17.43 -1.17
C ALA A 120 12.69 17.43 -1.12
N ALA A 121 13.37 17.50 -2.28
CA ALA A 121 14.83 17.55 -2.37
C ALA A 121 15.44 18.84 -1.80
N PHE A 122 14.63 19.90 -1.61
CA PHE A 122 15.09 21.17 -1.05
C PHE A 122 14.86 21.30 0.46
N LYS A 123 14.30 20.27 1.12
CA LYS A 123 14.11 20.27 2.57
C LYS A 123 15.45 20.15 3.28
N SER A 124 15.64 20.93 4.34
CA SER A 124 16.72 20.69 5.29
C SER A 124 16.53 19.38 6.04
N ASP A 125 17.61 18.82 6.62
CA ASP A 125 17.54 17.61 7.43
C ASP A 125 16.53 17.72 8.58
N ALA A 126 16.43 18.89 9.21
CA ALA A 126 15.47 19.14 10.28
C ALA A 126 14.01 19.09 9.79
N GLU A 127 13.73 19.69 8.62
CA GLU A 127 12.40 19.65 8.00
C GLU A 127 12.03 18.25 7.51
N LEU A 128 13.01 17.50 7.00
CA LEU A 128 12.84 16.12 6.59
C LEU A 128 12.53 15.23 7.80
N LEU A 129 13.31 15.33 8.89
CA LEU A 129 13.07 14.57 10.12
C LEU A 129 11.73 14.91 10.75
N LYS A 130 11.31 16.19 10.72
CA LYS A 130 9.98 16.61 11.15
C LYS A 130 8.90 15.96 10.27
N THR A 131 9.07 16.01 8.94
CA THR A 131 8.14 15.39 7.98
C THR A 131 7.98 13.89 8.26
N ILE A 132 9.08 13.17 8.47
CA ILE A 132 9.07 11.73 8.76
C ILE A 132 8.25 11.44 10.02
N ARG A 133 8.54 12.15 11.13
CA ARG A 133 7.82 11.95 12.40
C ARG A 133 6.32 12.22 12.27
N GLU A 134 5.94 13.26 11.53
CA GLU A 134 4.53 13.59 11.29
C GLU A 134 3.82 12.54 10.44
N LEU A 135 4.52 11.94 9.48
CA LEU A 135 3.98 10.87 8.64
C LEU A 135 3.88 9.55 9.41
N ASP A 136 4.91 9.18 10.18
CA ASP A 136 4.91 8.00 11.04
C ASP A 136 3.75 8.07 12.05
N GLY A 137 3.61 9.21 12.74
CA GLY A 137 2.49 9.43 13.66
C GLY A 137 1.14 9.30 12.96
N ALA A 138 0.97 9.86 11.77
CA ALA A 138 -0.28 9.72 11.02
C ALA A 138 -0.58 8.27 10.61
N VAL A 139 0.43 7.48 10.25
CA VAL A 139 0.29 6.06 9.92
C VAL A 139 -0.10 5.24 11.16
N ASP A 140 0.54 5.50 12.30
CA ASP A 140 0.24 4.80 13.55
C ASP A 140 -1.13 5.18 14.12
N ASP A 141 -1.48 6.47 14.10
CA ASP A 141 -2.81 6.95 14.50
C ASP A 141 -3.92 6.34 13.64
N TRP A 142 -3.70 6.28 12.32
CA TRP A 142 -4.62 5.61 11.42
C TRP A 142 -4.79 4.14 11.78
N HIS A 143 -3.69 3.40 11.94
CA HIS A 143 -3.74 1.97 12.24
C HIS A 143 -4.38 1.70 13.61
N ALA A 144 -4.14 2.53 14.61
CA ALA A 144 -4.77 2.46 15.93
C ALA A 144 -6.27 2.80 15.90
N SER A 145 -6.71 3.60 14.92
CA SER A 145 -8.11 3.98 14.74
C SER A 145 -8.97 2.93 14.03
N LEU A 146 -8.37 1.83 13.54
CA LEU A 146 -9.08 0.75 12.89
C LEU A 146 -9.94 -0.01 13.92
N GLN A 147 -11.23 -0.14 13.63
CA GLN A 147 -12.23 -0.65 14.59
C GLN A 147 -12.82 -1.99 14.15
N LEU A 148 -12.25 -2.60 13.11
CA LEU A 148 -12.70 -3.88 12.57
C LEU A 148 -12.90 -4.95 13.67
N PRO A 149 -12.02 -5.11 14.69
CA PRO A 149 -12.25 -6.09 15.76
C PRO A 149 -13.47 -5.81 16.64
N ASN A 150 -13.82 -4.54 16.85
CA ASN A 150 -14.91 -4.14 17.74
C ASN A 150 -16.27 -4.24 17.03
N ASP A 151 -16.30 -3.97 15.72
CA ASP A 151 -17.52 -4.03 14.91
C ASP A 151 -17.78 -5.43 14.30
N LEU A 152 -16.78 -6.31 14.33
CA LEU A 152 -16.84 -7.67 13.78
C LEU A 152 -18.08 -8.46 14.26
N PRO A 153 -18.48 -8.48 15.54
CA PRO A 153 -19.66 -9.21 15.98
C PRO A 153 -20.94 -8.78 15.25
N ASN A 154 -21.09 -7.50 14.96
CA ASN A 154 -22.24 -6.96 14.24
C ASN A 154 -22.19 -7.35 12.76
N PHE A 155 -21.02 -7.26 12.12
CA PHE A 155 -20.87 -7.65 10.71
C PHE A 155 -21.16 -9.13 10.47
N LEU A 156 -20.75 -9.98 11.41
CA LEU A 156 -21.07 -11.41 11.40
C LEU A 156 -22.57 -11.66 11.58
N ALA A 157 -23.20 -10.97 12.53
CA ALA A 157 -24.63 -11.11 12.82
C ALA A 157 -25.51 -10.69 11.64
N TYR A 158 -25.09 -9.67 10.88
CA TYR A 158 -25.80 -9.19 9.69
C TYR A 158 -25.42 -9.93 8.40
N GLY A 159 -24.48 -10.89 8.45
CA GLY A 159 -24.00 -11.60 7.27
C GLY A 159 -23.31 -10.70 6.25
N ILE A 160 -22.78 -9.55 6.69
CA ILE A 160 -22.04 -8.60 5.84
C ILE A 160 -20.67 -9.17 5.48
N MET A 161 -20.08 -9.96 6.39
CA MET A 161 -18.73 -10.48 6.28
C MET A 161 -18.60 -11.76 7.11
N SER A 162 -17.75 -12.67 6.68
CA SER A 162 -17.33 -13.87 7.42
C SER A 162 -16.09 -13.61 8.30
N HIS A 163 -15.81 -14.51 9.25
CA HIS A 163 -14.59 -14.41 10.08
C HIS A 163 -13.31 -14.40 9.23
N GLU A 164 -13.30 -15.19 8.16
CA GLU A 164 -12.16 -15.33 7.27
C GLU A 164 -11.90 -14.04 6.47
N GLU A 165 -12.96 -13.44 5.93
CA GLU A 165 -12.88 -12.16 5.23
C GLU A 165 -12.41 -11.03 6.16
N ALA A 166 -12.93 -10.97 7.39
CA ALA A 166 -12.49 -9.98 8.37
C ALA A 166 -11.02 -10.15 8.74
N PHE A 167 -10.58 -11.40 8.95
CA PHE A 167 -9.20 -11.69 9.28
C PHE A 167 -8.26 -11.31 8.13
N ARG A 168 -8.63 -11.64 6.89
CA ARG A 168 -7.90 -11.27 5.67
C ARG A 168 -7.81 -9.76 5.49
N ASP A 169 -8.91 -9.04 5.65
CA ASP A 169 -8.92 -7.58 5.48
C ASP A 169 -8.05 -6.89 6.54
N SER A 170 -8.15 -7.33 7.81
CA SER A 170 -7.23 -6.89 8.87
C SER A 170 -5.76 -7.15 8.51
N LEU A 171 -5.45 -8.32 7.94
CA LEU A 171 -4.09 -8.66 7.54
C LEU A 171 -3.60 -7.77 6.39
N ILE A 172 -4.43 -7.49 5.39
CA ILE A 172 -4.09 -6.56 4.29
C ILE A 172 -3.78 -5.17 4.85
N LEU A 173 -4.60 -4.66 5.78
CA LEU A 173 -4.36 -3.36 6.42
C LEU A 173 -3.04 -3.33 7.22
N LYS A 174 -2.67 -4.44 7.88
CA LYS A 174 -1.37 -4.59 8.55
C LYS A 174 -0.20 -4.60 7.56
N VAL A 175 -0.35 -5.27 6.42
CA VAL A 175 0.66 -5.25 5.34
C VAL A 175 0.82 -3.82 4.81
N GLN A 176 -0.28 -3.12 4.58
CA GLN A 176 -0.28 -1.73 4.13
C GLN A 176 0.33 -0.77 5.15
N HIS A 177 0.10 -0.97 6.45
CA HIS A 177 0.79 -0.25 7.53
C HIS A 177 2.30 -0.37 7.37
N LYS A 178 2.82 -1.60 7.32
CA LYS A 178 4.27 -1.83 7.19
C LYS A 178 4.83 -1.27 5.89
N TYR A 179 4.06 -1.35 4.81
CA TYR A 179 4.45 -0.77 3.52
C TYR A 179 4.66 0.75 3.61
N LEU A 180 3.77 1.50 4.27
CA LEU A 180 3.94 2.94 4.41
C LEU A 180 5.15 3.32 5.27
N ILE A 181 5.44 2.56 6.33
CA ILE A 181 6.66 2.73 7.11
C ILE A 181 7.89 2.55 6.21
N ILE A 182 7.92 1.50 5.38
CA ILE A 182 9.01 1.29 4.42
C ILE A 182 9.12 2.48 3.46
N ALA A 183 8.01 2.93 2.88
CA ALA A 183 7.99 4.03 1.91
C ALA A 183 8.52 5.36 2.50
N ILE A 184 8.13 5.69 3.73
CA ILE A 184 8.58 6.89 4.44
C ILE A 184 10.11 6.86 4.65
N HIS A 185 10.61 5.74 5.18
CA HIS A 185 12.01 5.63 5.59
C HIS A 185 12.99 5.28 4.46
N GLN A 186 12.54 4.68 3.36
CA GLN A 186 13.38 4.53 2.18
C GLN A 186 13.66 5.89 1.53
N MET A 187 12.63 6.71 1.38
CA MET A 187 12.72 7.96 0.62
C MET A 187 13.43 9.08 1.38
N SER A 188 13.42 9.05 2.71
CA SER A 188 14.25 9.96 3.53
C SER A 188 15.76 9.77 3.33
N THR A 189 16.17 8.64 2.75
CA THR A 189 17.59 8.28 2.62
C THR A 189 18.13 8.39 1.19
N GLY A 190 17.27 8.74 0.22
CA GLY A 190 17.47 8.97 -1.23
C GLY A 190 18.75 8.44 -1.88
N CYS A 191 18.66 7.79 -3.05
CA CYS A 191 19.84 7.33 -3.82
C CYS A 191 20.93 8.40 -4.04
N ALA A 192 20.58 9.70 -4.08
CA ALA A 192 21.55 10.78 -4.19
C ALA A 192 22.34 11.05 -2.89
N ALA A 193 21.69 10.98 -1.71
CA ALA A 193 22.36 11.04 -0.42
C ALA A 193 23.24 9.79 -0.19
N TRP A 194 22.80 8.65 -0.73
CA TRP A 194 23.54 7.38 -0.77
C TRP A 194 24.87 7.46 -1.54
N ILE A 195 24.92 8.26 -2.62
CA ILE A 195 26.13 8.49 -3.43
C ILE A 195 26.98 9.63 -2.83
N ALA A 196 26.36 10.64 -2.23
CA ALA A 196 27.03 11.83 -1.73
C ALA A 196 27.72 11.63 -0.37
N ASP A 197 27.23 10.73 0.49
CA ASP A 197 27.87 10.38 1.76
C ASP A 197 28.11 8.86 1.90
N PRO A 198 29.18 8.33 1.26
CA PRO A 198 29.58 6.93 1.41
C PRO A 198 30.11 6.59 2.82
N SER A 199 30.29 7.58 3.71
CA SER A 199 30.76 7.35 5.08
C SER A 199 29.65 6.94 6.05
N GLY A 200 28.38 7.16 5.69
CA GLY A 200 27.22 6.75 6.49
C GLY A 200 27.15 7.40 7.88
N GLN A 201 27.79 8.56 8.08
CA GLN A 201 27.93 9.19 9.39
C GLN A 201 26.68 9.95 9.87
N ALA A 202 25.70 10.20 8.99
CA ALA A 202 24.42 10.74 9.41
C ALA A 202 23.59 9.67 10.16
N LEU A 203 23.67 9.68 11.49
CA LEU A 203 22.95 8.77 12.41
C LEU A 203 21.45 8.61 12.04
N GLY A 204 20.79 9.69 11.58
CA GLY A 204 19.38 9.66 11.16
C GLY A 204 19.09 8.82 9.90
N ILE A 205 20.05 8.72 8.97
CA ILE A 205 19.94 7.89 7.77
C ILE A 205 20.05 6.41 8.17
N LYS A 206 21.01 6.07 9.04
CA LYS A 206 21.18 4.69 9.52
C LYS A 206 19.93 4.19 10.26
N LEU A 207 19.39 5.01 11.17
CA LEU A 207 18.17 4.67 11.90
C LEU A 207 16.96 4.48 10.97
N SER A 208 16.80 5.33 9.95
CA SER A 208 15.69 5.17 8.98
C SER A 208 15.81 3.85 8.20
N LEU A 209 17.01 3.48 7.75
CA LEU A 209 17.22 2.21 7.06
C LEU A 209 16.93 1.00 7.95
N GLU A 210 17.31 1.04 9.22
CA GLU A 210 17.00 -0.02 10.19
C GLU A 210 15.48 -0.13 10.41
N VAL A 211 14.77 0.99 10.53
CA VAL A 211 13.30 0.99 10.64
C VAL A 211 12.66 0.40 9.38
N ALA A 212 13.12 0.82 8.19
CA ALA A 212 12.63 0.26 6.93
C ALA A 212 12.90 -1.25 6.85
N ALA A 213 14.09 -1.71 7.22
CA ALA A 213 14.44 -3.14 7.19
C ALA A 213 13.58 -3.95 8.16
N ASN A 214 13.36 -3.46 9.39
CA ASN A 214 12.48 -4.11 10.35
C ASN A 214 11.02 -4.17 9.86
N ALA A 215 10.53 -3.09 9.25
CA ALA A 215 9.21 -3.07 8.63
C ALA A 215 9.13 -4.05 7.44
N SER A 216 10.18 -4.19 6.63
CA SER A 216 10.26 -5.18 5.55
C SER A 216 10.23 -6.62 6.07
N ARG A 217 10.99 -6.94 7.12
CA ARG A 217 10.95 -8.27 7.76
C ARG A 217 9.55 -8.58 8.26
N ALA A 218 8.92 -7.63 8.96
CA ALA A 218 7.57 -7.80 9.47
C ALA A 218 6.55 -8.00 8.33
N LEU A 219 6.62 -7.18 7.28
CA LEU A 219 5.74 -7.28 6.11
C LEU A 219 5.88 -8.65 5.44
N LEU A 220 7.11 -9.06 5.10
CA LEU A 220 7.37 -10.33 4.43
C LEU A 220 6.95 -11.52 5.31
N SER A 221 7.21 -11.46 6.62
CA SER A 221 6.76 -12.49 7.55
C SER A 221 5.23 -12.60 7.60
N GLN A 222 4.50 -11.48 7.63
CA GLN A 222 3.04 -11.48 7.62
C GLN A 222 2.48 -12.13 6.36
N VAL A 223 3.06 -11.81 5.19
CA VAL A 223 2.68 -12.45 3.93
C VAL A 223 3.01 -13.93 3.95
N PHE A 224 4.22 -14.29 4.39
CA PHE A 224 4.68 -15.67 4.43
C PHE A 224 3.79 -16.57 5.31
N TYR A 225 3.55 -16.17 6.56
CA TYR A 225 2.84 -17.02 7.52
C TYR A 225 1.34 -17.10 7.29
N ASN A 226 0.76 -16.20 6.50
CA ASN A 226 -0.69 -16.13 6.26
C ASN A 226 -1.04 -16.27 4.77
N GLN A 227 -0.17 -16.91 3.99
CA GLN A 227 -0.34 -17.10 2.54
C GLN A 227 -1.73 -17.69 2.20
N ASP A 228 -2.10 -18.80 2.85
CA ASP A 228 -3.35 -19.51 2.56
C ASP A 228 -4.61 -18.64 2.72
N VAL A 229 -4.58 -17.68 3.65
CA VAL A 229 -5.70 -16.74 3.89
C VAL A 229 -5.68 -15.61 2.87
N LEU A 230 -4.49 -15.11 2.51
CA LEU A 230 -4.32 -14.06 1.50
C LEU A 230 -4.67 -14.55 0.09
N GLU A 231 -4.64 -15.86 -0.14
CA GLU A 231 -5.06 -16.52 -1.39
C GLU A 231 -6.58 -16.75 -1.48
N GLN A 232 -7.33 -16.73 -0.36
CA GLN A 232 -8.77 -16.98 -0.33
C GLN A 232 -9.59 -15.71 -0.65
N ARG A 233 -10.39 -15.79 -1.73
CA ARG A 233 -10.77 -14.68 -2.63
C ARG A 233 -12.12 -14.01 -2.31
N PRO A 234 -12.24 -12.67 -2.34
CA PRO A 234 -13.52 -11.98 -2.52
C PRO A 234 -13.84 -11.70 -4.01
N PHE A 235 -15.13 -11.71 -4.37
CA PHE A 235 -15.69 -11.64 -5.74
C PHE A 235 -15.27 -10.40 -6.56
N TRP A 236 -14.90 -9.29 -5.93
CA TRP A 236 -14.50 -8.05 -6.64
C TRP A 236 -13.02 -8.03 -7.06
N ILE A 237 -12.26 -9.07 -6.71
CA ILE A 237 -10.81 -9.21 -6.98
C ILE A 237 -10.56 -10.46 -7.84
N HIS A 238 -11.39 -10.72 -8.86
CA HIS A 238 -11.13 -11.82 -9.80
C HIS A 238 -9.93 -11.58 -10.76
N GLN A 239 -9.22 -10.44 -10.69
CA GLN A 239 -8.08 -10.12 -11.57
C GLN A 239 -6.86 -9.43 -10.91
N ASN A 240 -6.78 -9.31 -9.57
CA ASN A 240 -5.76 -8.48 -8.89
C ASN A 240 -4.75 -9.27 -8.03
N ASP A 241 -4.29 -10.44 -8.49
CA ASP A 241 -3.11 -11.13 -7.93
C ASP A 241 -1.87 -10.19 -7.88
N ARG A 242 -1.89 -9.11 -8.67
CA ARG A 242 -0.84 -8.08 -8.76
C ARG A 242 -0.74 -7.14 -7.57
N PHE A 243 -1.75 -7.05 -6.70
CA PHE A 243 -1.75 -6.06 -5.63
C PHE A 243 -0.77 -6.42 -4.51
N GLN A 244 -0.73 -7.69 -4.11
CA GLN A 244 0.15 -8.20 -3.05
C GLN A 244 1.61 -8.30 -3.51
N ILE A 245 1.81 -8.62 -4.79
CA ILE A 245 3.11 -8.70 -5.46
C ILE A 245 3.97 -7.46 -5.16
N PHE A 246 3.37 -6.27 -5.28
CA PHE A 246 4.12 -5.04 -5.09
C PHE A 246 4.64 -4.86 -3.66
N TYR A 247 3.83 -5.20 -2.65
CA TYR A 247 4.25 -5.11 -1.25
C TYR A 247 5.41 -6.06 -0.96
N VAL A 248 5.34 -7.29 -1.47
CA VAL A 248 6.41 -8.28 -1.33
C VAL A 248 7.68 -7.80 -2.02
N LEU A 249 7.58 -7.33 -3.27
CA LEU A 249 8.74 -6.78 -4.00
C LEU A 249 9.39 -5.62 -3.27
N THR A 250 8.60 -4.72 -2.69
CA THR A 250 9.13 -3.59 -1.92
C THR A 250 9.94 -4.08 -0.72
N GLY A 251 9.41 -5.04 0.04
CA GLY A 251 10.11 -5.64 1.17
C GLY A 251 11.39 -6.36 0.75
N VAL A 252 11.33 -7.18 -0.31
CA VAL A 252 12.48 -7.91 -0.86
C VAL A 252 13.57 -6.94 -1.32
N MET A 253 13.22 -5.92 -2.10
CA MET A 253 14.15 -4.92 -2.61
C MET A 253 14.84 -4.16 -1.48
N ASN A 254 14.09 -3.83 -0.42
CA ASN A 254 14.65 -3.13 0.72
C ASN A 254 15.70 -3.98 1.45
N LEU A 255 15.38 -5.24 1.76
CA LEU A 255 16.32 -6.15 2.42
C LEU A 255 17.53 -6.44 1.52
N PHE A 256 17.30 -6.62 0.21
CA PHE A 256 18.37 -6.75 -0.76
C PHE A 256 19.37 -5.58 -0.68
N CYS A 257 18.88 -4.34 -0.77
CA CYS A 257 19.72 -3.15 -0.68
C CYS A 257 20.45 -3.04 0.68
N GLN A 258 19.78 -3.42 1.77
CA GLN A 258 20.39 -3.43 3.10
C GLN A 258 21.52 -4.45 3.21
N ILE A 259 21.33 -5.67 2.70
CA ILE A 259 22.37 -6.71 2.67
C ILE A 259 23.57 -6.26 1.83
N LEU A 260 23.34 -5.63 0.68
CA LEU A 260 24.44 -5.10 -0.13
C LEU A 260 25.24 -4.01 0.60
N LYS A 261 24.56 -3.20 1.41
CA LYS A 261 25.20 -2.13 2.20
C LYS A 261 26.02 -2.70 3.36
N GLU A 262 25.49 -3.68 4.07
CA GLU A 262 26.13 -4.28 5.23
C GLU A 262 26.15 -5.82 5.12
N PRO A 263 27.01 -6.40 4.26
CA PRO A 263 27.01 -7.84 4.01
C PRO A 263 27.42 -8.69 5.22
N LYS A 264 28.05 -8.08 6.23
CA LYS A 264 28.42 -8.70 7.51
C LYS A 264 27.52 -8.26 8.67
N GLY A 265 26.33 -7.75 8.36
CA GLY A 265 25.34 -7.36 9.36
C GLY A 265 24.86 -8.56 10.18
N LEU A 266 24.45 -8.31 11.41
CA LEU A 266 23.97 -9.36 12.33
C LEU A 266 22.73 -10.09 11.78
N GLU A 267 21.88 -9.39 11.05
CA GLU A 267 20.62 -9.92 10.49
C GLU A 267 20.77 -10.49 9.07
N THR A 268 21.94 -10.39 8.45
CA THR A 268 22.11 -10.71 7.01
C THR A 268 21.74 -12.16 6.68
N GLU A 269 22.17 -13.13 7.47
CA GLU A 269 21.82 -14.55 7.27
C GLU A 269 20.33 -14.82 7.50
N SER A 270 19.73 -14.15 8.49
CA SER A 270 18.29 -14.22 8.77
C SER A 270 17.47 -13.65 7.61
N ASP A 271 17.90 -12.51 7.06
CA ASP A 271 17.28 -11.87 5.91
C ASP A 271 17.37 -12.74 4.66
N ILE A 272 18.54 -13.32 4.35
CA ILE A 272 18.69 -14.26 3.22
C ILE A 272 17.74 -15.45 3.39
N SER A 273 17.65 -16.04 4.60
CA SER A 273 16.74 -17.15 4.88
C SER A 273 15.27 -16.77 4.69
N LEU A 274 14.88 -15.55 5.09
CA LEU A 274 13.52 -15.03 4.86
C LEU A 274 13.24 -14.86 3.36
N LEU A 275 14.19 -14.30 2.60
CA LEU A 275 14.05 -14.15 1.15
C LEU A 275 13.94 -15.52 0.44
N ASP A 276 14.72 -16.52 0.85
CA ASP A 276 14.61 -17.89 0.34
C ASP A 276 13.21 -18.47 0.54
N LYS A 277 12.67 -18.34 1.77
CA LYS A 277 11.32 -18.80 2.12
C LYS A 277 10.25 -18.16 1.24
N ILE A 278 10.34 -16.84 1.02
CA ILE A 278 9.44 -16.10 0.14
C ILE A 278 9.55 -16.59 -1.31
N SER A 279 10.78 -16.81 -1.81
CA SER A 279 11.01 -17.31 -3.17
C SER A 279 10.45 -18.73 -3.38
N GLU A 280 10.49 -19.58 -2.35
CA GLU A 280 9.91 -20.92 -2.39
C GLU A 280 8.38 -20.86 -2.49
N GLN A 281 7.71 -19.93 -1.79
CA GLN A 281 6.26 -19.77 -1.87
C GLN A 281 5.78 -19.45 -3.28
N PHE A 282 6.44 -18.52 -3.98
CA PHE A 282 6.13 -18.22 -5.39
C PHE A 282 6.32 -19.43 -6.31
N THR A 283 7.24 -20.34 -5.98
CA THR A 283 7.42 -21.59 -6.73
C THR A 283 6.23 -22.53 -6.57
N ARG A 284 5.60 -22.56 -5.39
CA ARG A 284 4.40 -23.39 -5.17
C ARG A 284 3.17 -22.80 -5.84
N ALA A 285 2.99 -21.47 -5.78
CA ALA A 285 1.89 -20.76 -6.42
C ALA A 285 1.88 -20.88 -7.95
N THR A 286 3.05 -20.70 -8.60
CA THR A 286 3.19 -20.81 -10.07
C THR A 286 2.79 -22.19 -10.63
N VAL A 287 2.94 -23.27 -9.86
CA VAL A 287 2.51 -24.62 -10.27
C VAL A 287 0.98 -24.74 -10.26
N SER A 288 0.30 -24.07 -9.32
CA SER A 288 -1.16 -24.02 -9.22
C SER A 288 -1.77 -23.14 -10.34
N ASP A 289 -1.20 -21.96 -10.57
CA ASP A 289 -1.74 -20.96 -11.52
C ASP A 289 -1.41 -21.23 -13.00
N ALA A 290 -0.41 -22.08 -13.28
CA ALA A 290 -0.15 -22.58 -14.63
C ALA A 290 -1.37 -23.33 -15.22
N ILE A 291 -2.28 -23.81 -14.38
CA ILE A 291 -3.53 -24.47 -14.78
C ILE A 291 -4.59 -23.44 -15.25
N PHE A 292 -4.47 -22.16 -14.86
CA PHE A 292 -5.47 -21.12 -15.08
C PHE A 292 -4.99 -19.90 -15.91
N GLY A 293 -3.78 -19.94 -16.48
CA GLY A 293 -3.32 -18.95 -17.48
C GLY A 293 -2.88 -17.58 -16.92
N LEU A 294 -2.64 -17.47 -15.61
CA LEU A 294 -2.14 -16.26 -14.92
C LEU A 294 -0.61 -16.27 -14.68
N SER A 295 0.13 -17.10 -15.43
CA SER A 295 1.48 -17.59 -15.04
C SER A 295 2.64 -16.59 -15.15
N ASP A 296 2.54 -15.59 -16.05
CA ASP A 296 3.74 -14.89 -16.53
C ASP A 296 4.30 -13.86 -15.54
N ASP A 297 3.43 -13.13 -14.83
CA ASP A 297 3.86 -12.13 -13.84
C ASP A 297 4.50 -12.79 -12.61
N LEU A 298 3.93 -13.91 -12.15
CA LEU A 298 4.45 -14.69 -11.02
C LEU A 298 5.78 -15.38 -11.36
N LYS A 299 5.94 -15.81 -12.61
CA LYS A 299 7.21 -16.35 -13.10
C LYS A 299 8.30 -15.27 -13.15
N LEU A 300 7.99 -14.11 -13.72
CA LEU A 300 8.92 -12.98 -13.76
C LEU A 300 9.34 -12.53 -12.35
N MET A 301 8.37 -12.47 -11.44
CA MET A 301 8.58 -12.23 -10.02
C MET A 301 9.55 -13.21 -9.38
N LYS A 302 9.32 -14.52 -9.58
CA LYS A 302 10.19 -15.57 -9.06
C LYS A 302 11.61 -15.42 -9.60
N GLU A 303 11.77 -15.24 -10.91
CA GLU A 303 13.09 -15.07 -11.53
C GLU A 303 13.81 -13.83 -10.96
N PHE A 304 13.09 -12.73 -10.79
CA PHE A 304 13.60 -11.51 -10.19
C PHE A 304 14.07 -11.72 -8.75
N VAL A 305 13.21 -12.25 -7.88
CA VAL A 305 13.55 -12.50 -6.46
C VAL A 305 14.71 -13.49 -6.33
N THR A 306 14.72 -14.56 -7.14
CA THR A 306 15.82 -15.54 -7.18
C THR A 306 17.14 -14.88 -7.55
N THR A 307 17.12 -13.97 -8.54
CA THR A 307 18.30 -13.21 -8.96
C THR A 307 18.82 -12.32 -7.84
N LEU A 308 17.94 -11.64 -7.11
CA LEU A 308 18.33 -10.80 -5.97
C LEU A 308 19.01 -11.63 -4.88
N ILE A 309 18.45 -12.79 -4.53
CA ILE A 309 19.03 -13.71 -3.53
C ILE A 309 20.40 -14.23 -3.98
N TYR A 310 20.58 -14.53 -5.26
CA TYR A 310 21.89 -14.91 -5.78
C TYR A 310 22.91 -13.77 -5.58
N LEU A 311 22.53 -12.54 -5.92
CA LEU A 311 23.38 -11.37 -5.77
C LEU A 311 23.71 -11.05 -4.30
N THR A 312 22.78 -11.23 -3.36
CA THR A 312 23.09 -11.07 -1.92
C THR A 312 24.16 -12.04 -1.45
N ARG A 313 24.07 -13.32 -1.85
CA ARG A 313 25.07 -14.34 -1.52
C ARG A 313 26.45 -14.03 -2.13
N CYS A 314 26.48 -13.51 -3.36
CA CYS A 314 27.75 -13.07 -3.96
C CYS A 314 28.37 -11.90 -3.16
N ALA A 315 27.55 -10.97 -2.68
CA ALA A 315 28.02 -9.85 -1.87
C ALA A 315 28.58 -10.29 -0.51
N THR A 316 27.91 -11.22 0.18
CA THR A 316 28.40 -11.76 1.46
C THR A 316 29.69 -12.57 1.29
N GLN A 317 29.80 -13.39 0.24
CA GLN A 317 31.02 -14.13 -0.09
C GLN A 317 32.21 -13.21 -0.38
N ARG A 318 31.99 -12.12 -1.13
CA ARG A 318 33.06 -11.17 -1.45
C ARG A 318 33.52 -10.34 -0.25
N ALA A 319 32.64 -10.14 0.73
CA ALA A 319 32.98 -9.41 1.94
C ALA A 319 33.83 -10.24 2.89
N ASN A 320 33.75 -11.57 2.85
CA ASN A 320 34.51 -12.53 3.66
C ASN A 320 35.96 -12.68 3.19
#